data_AF-A0A369KV85-F1
#
_entry.id   AF-A0A369KV85-F1
#
_cell.length_a   1.000
_cell.length_b   1.000
_cell.length_c   1.000
_cell.angle_alpha   90.00
_cell.angle_beta   90.00
_cell.angle_gamma   90.00
#
_symmetry.space_group_name_H-M   'P 1'
#
loop_
_entity.id
_entity.type
_entity.pdbx_description
1 polymer ?
#
loop_
_entity_poly.entity_id
_entity_poly.type
_entity_poly.pdbx_seq_one_letter_code
_entity_poly.pdbx_strand_id
1 'polypeptide(L)'
;MIAKKSLNVSNLENRKKNTRPDGSSLYFKNVGLFSDPYLNELPNFQDEKWATTLEVENSFIKLKKIWDEWNSHFENYSEAQLETEWIQPVLKEIGFSFHVQDRLKKYGRNEIPDYSLFENDIIKKKALNCKDDDSYFKHTIGISDAKAMNITLDGSKLNKTNPSYQILWYLTITKKNWGILSNGRYWRIYSPMAKSRYNSYFEINIEKCFNESNIEAYKYFYYFFRKEAFCENPMTGKCFLDSVFEGGEKYARQVEKNLKTRAFEIVEQICQGFYKKHEKQKELSSSYLNEIYKNSLYFLFRLMFILNCESKNLLNVHKQEAYYKYSLRKICNDIKTEKNSNTKWGMLGNTYSQILNLFKLLAEGDESIGIHGFGYDACNSNCNEFLKNNSLPDRYMNQALIDLAYAKDEHDELSLIDYKCLSADHLGSIFEGLLEYNLGYEKDNTLPVLLNSDGIRKKSGSY
;
A
#
# COMPACT_ATOMS: atom_id res chain seq x y z
N MET A 1 27.14 -29.84 -6.94
CA MET A 1 27.16 -28.45 -7.46
C MET A 1 26.20 -28.24 -8.65
N ILE A 2 25.07 -28.96 -8.72
CA ILE A 2 24.03 -28.77 -9.75
C ILE A 2 22.68 -29.12 -9.09
N ALA A 3 22.07 -28.19 -8.35
CA ALA A 3 20.68 -28.31 -7.83
C ALA A 3 20.16 -27.02 -7.14
N LYS A 4 20.58 -25.82 -7.58
CA LYS A 4 20.06 -24.53 -7.05
C LYS A 4 19.53 -23.56 -8.12
N LYS A 5 19.54 -23.96 -9.40
CA LYS A 5 19.25 -23.07 -10.54
C LYS A 5 17.81 -23.13 -11.06
N SER A 6 17.00 -24.09 -10.60
CA SER A 6 15.63 -24.32 -11.08
C SER A 6 14.51 -23.77 -10.17
N LEU A 7 14.83 -23.29 -8.97
CA LEU A 7 13.83 -22.83 -7.98
C LEU A 7 13.49 -21.31 -8.06
N ASN A 8 14.27 -20.50 -8.77
CA ASN A 8 14.12 -19.02 -8.74
C ASN A 8 13.48 -18.38 -9.98
N VAL A 9 13.33 -19.10 -11.10
CA VAL A 9 12.71 -18.53 -12.32
C VAL A 9 11.18 -18.49 -12.21
N SER A 10 10.58 -19.45 -11.51
CA SER A 10 9.13 -19.50 -11.27
C SER A 10 8.61 -18.31 -10.44
N ASN A 11 9.41 -17.83 -9.48
CA ASN A 11 8.97 -16.77 -8.54
C ASN A 11 8.95 -15.37 -9.17
N LEU A 12 9.87 -15.08 -10.10
CA LEU A 12 9.89 -13.82 -10.87
C LEU A 12 8.81 -13.79 -11.97
N GLU A 13 8.52 -14.93 -12.60
CA GLU A 13 7.39 -15.05 -13.53
C GLU A 13 6.04 -14.90 -12.81
N ASN A 14 5.90 -15.45 -11.60
CA ASN A 14 4.70 -15.31 -10.79
C ASN A 14 4.47 -13.85 -10.34
N ARG A 15 5.50 -13.09 -9.95
CA ARG A 15 5.38 -11.65 -9.64
C ARG A 15 4.80 -10.85 -10.80
N LYS A 16 5.27 -11.05 -12.04
CA LYS A 16 4.78 -10.31 -13.22
C LYS A 16 3.40 -10.75 -13.70
N LYS A 17 2.98 -11.99 -13.40
CA LYS A 17 1.64 -12.51 -13.75
C LYS A 17 0.54 -12.06 -12.77
N ASN A 18 0.90 -11.71 -11.54
CA ASN A 18 -0.07 -11.58 -10.43
C ASN A 18 -0.36 -10.13 -10.00
N THR A 19 0.38 -9.17 -10.54
CA THR A 19 0.16 -7.73 -10.34
C THR A 19 -0.20 -7.07 -11.66
N ARG A 20 -1.18 -6.16 -11.63
CA ARG A 20 -1.45 -5.27 -12.75
C ARG A 20 -0.24 -4.38 -13.04
N PRO A 21 -0.14 -3.76 -14.22
CA PRO A 21 0.98 -2.90 -14.58
C PRO A 21 1.22 -1.70 -13.63
N ASP A 22 0.19 -1.28 -12.88
CA ASP A 22 0.23 -0.24 -11.84
C ASP A 22 0.67 -0.79 -10.45
N GLY A 23 0.94 -2.08 -10.33
CA GLY A 23 1.39 -2.72 -9.09
C GLY A 23 0.27 -3.25 -8.19
N SER A 24 -1.01 -2.93 -8.48
CA SER A 24 -2.12 -3.50 -7.71
C SER A 24 -2.25 -5.00 -7.95
N SER A 25 -2.58 -5.77 -6.91
CA SER A 25 -2.87 -7.20 -7.03
C SER A 25 -4.04 -7.50 -7.97
N LEU A 26 -3.97 -8.59 -8.72
CA LEU A 26 -5.11 -9.11 -9.50
C LEU A 26 -6.14 -9.84 -8.63
N TYR A 27 -5.78 -10.17 -7.39
CA TYR A 27 -6.52 -11.09 -6.52
C TYR A 27 -7.35 -10.42 -5.44
N PHE A 28 -6.92 -9.24 -4.98
CA PHE A 28 -7.53 -8.55 -3.85
C PHE A 28 -7.50 -7.04 -4.05
N LYS A 29 -8.37 -6.33 -3.33
CA LYS A 29 -8.34 -4.87 -3.22
C LYS A 29 -7.97 -4.49 -1.79
N ASN A 30 -6.77 -3.94 -1.60
CA ASN A 30 -6.33 -3.44 -0.30
C ASN A 30 -6.34 -1.91 -0.29
N VAL A 31 -7.16 -1.32 0.58
CA VAL A 31 -7.30 0.13 0.74
C VAL A 31 -6.60 0.53 2.04
N GLY A 32 -5.28 0.46 2.08
CA GLY A 32 -4.48 0.98 3.20
C GLY A 32 -4.69 0.29 4.56
N LEU A 33 -5.30 -0.90 4.59
CA LEU A 33 -5.36 -1.72 5.81
C LEU A 33 -4.02 -2.44 6.03
N PHE A 34 -3.52 -3.09 4.99
CA PHE A 34 -2.20 -3.75 4.98
C PHE A 34 -1.23 -3.03 4.03
N SER A 35 0.03 -3.48 3.98
CA SER A 35 1.03 -3.01 3.01
C SER A 35 0.94 -3.84 1.72
N ASP A 36 0.73 -3.21 0.56
CA ASP A 36 0.57 -3.91 -0.73
C ASP A 36 1.80 -4.77 -1.11
N PRO A 37 3.06 -4.26 -1.00
CA PRO A 37 4.26 -5.06 -1.26
C PRO A 37 4.34 -6.26 -0.33
N TYR A 38 4.05 -6.03 0.95
CA TYR A 38 4.09 -7.10 1.94
C TYR A 38 3.05 -8.18 1.62
N LEU A 39 1.83 -7.80 1.22
CA LEU A 39 0.79 -8.76 0.78
C LEU A 39 1.21 -9.55 -0.46
N ASN A 40 1.85 -8.89 -1.44
CA ASN A 40 2.32 -9.53 -2.67
C ASN A 40 3.49 -10.50 -2.41
N GLU A 41 4.27 -10.29 -1.36
CA GLU A 41 5.39 -11.14 -0.95
C GLU A 41 5.03 -12.17 0.12
N LEU A 42 3.85 -12.04 0.72
CA LEU A 42 3.32 -12.94 1.74
C LEU A 42 3.37 -14.43 1.32
N PRO A 43 3.06 -14.80 0.06
CA PRO A 43 3.27 -16.17 -0.41
C PRO A 43 4.69 -16.67 -0.19
N ASN A 44 5.70 -15.84 -0.48
CA ASN A 44 7.13 -16.20 -0.37
C ASN A 44 7.59 -16.23 1.09
N PHE A 45 7.09 -15.30 1.92
CA PHE A 45 7.44 -15.28 3.36
C PHE A 45 6.86 -16.47 4.12
N GLN A 46 5.81 -17.09 3.59
CA GLN A 46 5.08 -18.17 4.22
C GLN A 46 4.94 -19.40 3.30
N ASP A 47 5.95 -19.69 2.46
CA ASP A 47 5.89 -20.69 1.37
C ASP A 47 5.21 -22.02 1.76
N GLU A 48 5.52 -22.59 2.94
CA GLU A 48 4.88 -23.85 3.40
C GLU A 48 3.42 -23.68 3.84
N LYS A 49 3.05 -22.49 4.34
CA LYS A 49 1.69 -22.17 4.84
C LYS A 49 0.80 -21.54 3.78
N TRP A 50 1.35 -21.08 2.65
CA TRP A 50 0.61 -20.46 1.55
C TRP A 50 0.36 -21.42 0.37
N ALA A 51 0.85 -22.65 0.46
CA ALA A 51 0.64 -23.69 -0.55
C ALA A 51 -0.86 -23.95 -0.80
N THR A 52 -1.19 -24.43 -2.00
CA THR A 52 -2.52 -25.02 -2.23
C THR A 52 -2.58 -26.33 -1.45
N THR A 53 -3.28 -26.32 -0.33
CA THR A 53 -3.53 -27.55 0.44
C THR A 53 -4.83 -28.19 -0.02
N LEU A 54 -4.99 -29.48 0.26
CA LEU A 54 -6.25 -30.19 0.03
C LEU A 54 -7.44 -29.50 0.73
N GLU A 55 -7.20 -28.84 1.87
CA GLU A 55 -8.21 -28.05 2.58
C GLU A 55 -8.68 -26.85 1.76
N VAL A 56 -7.75 -26.10 1.13
CA VAL A 56 -8.09 -24.97 0.25
C VAL A 56 -8.90 -25.43 -0.94
N GLU A 57 -8.49 -26.52 -1.60
CA GLU A 57 -9.20 -27.08 -2.76
C GLU A 57 -10.60 -27.56 -2.41
N ASN A 58 -10.74 -28.31 -1.31
CA ASN A 58 -12.05 -28.81 -0.86
C ASN A 58 -12.98 -27.65 -0.50
N SER A 59 -12.47 -26.64 0.20
CA SER A 59 -13.21 -25.43 0.55
C SER A 59 -13.65 -24.66 -0.71
N PHE A 60 -12.74 -24.52 -1.69
CA PHE A 60 -13.07 -23.89 -2.97
C PHE A 60 -14.19 -24.63 -3.70
N ILE A 61 -14.06 -25.95 -3.86
CA ILE A 61 -15.04 -26.79 -4.57
C ILE A 61 -16.40 -26.71 -3.87
N LYS A 62 -16.43 -26.81 -2.53
CA LYS A 62 -17.66 -26.80 -1.75
C LYS A 62 -18.39 -25.46 -1.84
N LEU A 63 -17.70 -24.34 -1.66
CA LEU A 63 -18.32 -23.02 -1.78
C LEU A 63 -18.71 -22.69 -3.22
N LYS A 64 -17.88 -23.07 -4.20
CA LYS A 64 -18.20 -22.91 -5.62
C LYS A 64 -19.46 -23.68 -6.00
N LYS A 65 -19.65 -24.89 -5.47
CA LYS A 65 -20.88 -25.67 -5.71
C LYS A 65 -22.13 -24.91 -5.21
N ILE A 66 -22.10 -24.41 -3.98
CA ILE A 66 -23.22 -23.62 -3.43
C ILE A 66 -23.44 -22.36 -4.26
N TRP A 67 -22.35 -21.68 -4.66
CA TRP A 67 -22.42 -20.50 -5.52
C TRP A 67 -23.07 -20.81 -6.87
N ASP A 68 -22.61 -21.83 -7.58
CA ASP A 68 -23.12 -22.21 -8.91
C ASP A 68 -24.60 -22.63 -8.85
N GLU A 69 -25.05 -23.22 -7.75
CA GLU A 69 -26.45 -23.61 -7.55
C GLU A 69 -27.38 -22.41 -7.30
N TRP A 70 -26.92 -21.38 -6.56
CA TRP A 70 -27.82 -20.35 -6.02
C TRP A 70 -27.53 -18.91 -6.46
N ASN A 71 -26.42 -18.64 -7.15
CA ASN A 71 -25.98 -17.27 -7.45
C ASN A 71 -27.05 -16.41 -8.16
N SER A 72 -27.83 -16.99 -9.07
CA SER A 72 -28.88 -16.30 -9.83
C SER A 72 -30.05 -15.83 -8.96
N HIS A 73 -30.16 -16.35 -7.73
CA HIS A 73 -31.21 -16.00 -6.78
C HIS A 73 -30.74 -15.01 -5.72
N PHE A 74 -29.43 -14.94 -5.41
CA PHE A 74 -28.90 -14.16 -4.29
C PHE A 74 -29.20 -12.66 -4.37
N GLU A 75 -29.26 -12.07 -5.56
CA GLU A 75 -29.61 -10.65 -5.70
C GLU A 75 -31.06 -10.33 -5.29
N ASN A 76 -31.94 -11.33 -5.31
CA ASN A 76 -33.35 -11.20 -4.90
C ASN A 76 -33.59 -11.61 -3.44
N TYR A 77 -32.57 -12.12 -2.76
CA TYR A 77 -32.69 -12.54 -1.36
C TYR A 77 -32.72 -11.32 -0.44
N SER A 78 -33.60 -11.38 0.55
CA SER A 78 -33.48 -10.51 1.73
C SER A 78 -32.17 -10.82 2.47
N GLU A 79 -31.73 -9.88 3.33
CA GLU A 79 -30.53 -10.04 4.14
C GLU A 79 -30.55 -11.38 4.91
N ALA A 80 -31.62 -11.67 5.65
CA ALA A 80 -31.76 -12.92 6.42
C ALA A 80 -31.74 -14.21 5.56
N GLN A 81 -32.26 -14.15 4.34
CA GLN A 81 -32.20 -15.28 3.40
C GLN A 81 -30.76 -15.47 2.91
N LEU A 82 -30.08 -14.40 2.50
CA LEU A 82 -28.68 -14.48 2.07
C LEU A 82 -27.76 -14.92 3.21
N GLU A 83 -28.04 -14.49 4.43
CA GLU A 83 -27.35 -14.92 5.63
C GLU A 83 -27.42 -16.44 5.80
N THR A 84 -28.62 -17.00 5.73
CA THR A 84 -28.88 -18.42 5.98
C THR A 84 -28.33 -19.30 4.85
N GLU A 85 -28.57 -18.90 3.60
CA GLU A 85 -28.27 -19.71 2.41
C GLU A 85 -26.84 -19.53 1.91
N TRP A 86 -26.14 -18.44 2.28
CA TRP A 86 -24.80 -18.14 1.77
C TRP A 86 -23.79 -17.74 2.84
N ILE A 87 -24.02 -16.67 3.61
CA ILE A 87 -23.02 -16.14 4.56
C ILE A 87 -22.66 -17.17 5.63
N GLN A 88 -23.66 -17.77 6.27
CA GLN A 88 -23.46 -18.77 7.32
C GLN A 88 -22.76 -20.04 6.82
N PRO A 89 -23.13 -20.63 5.66
CA PRO A 89 -22.35 -21.68 5.02
C PRO A 89 -20.88 -21.31 4.81
N VAL A 90 -20.59 -20.10 4.32
CA VAL A 90 -19.22 -19.63 4.13
C VAL A 90 -18.47 -19.53 5.46
N LEU A 91 -19.07 -18.91 6.48
CA LEU A 91 -18.47 -18.78 7.83
C LEU A 91 -18.17 -20.16 8.46
N LYS A 92 -19.06 -21.15 8.27
CA LYS A 92 -18.82 -22.53 8.73
C LYS A 92 -17.68 -23.18 7.97
N GLU A 93 -17.62 -23.00 6.65
CA GLU A 93 -16.58 -23.61 5.82
C GLU A 93 -15.19 -23.11 6.17
N ILE A 94 -15.05 -21.80 6.40
CA ILE A 94 -13.77 -21.20 6.81
C ILE A 94 -13.50 -21.38 8.32
N GLY A 95 -14.30 -22.21 9.00
CA GLY A 95 -13.98 -22.80 10.30
C GLY A 95 -14.51 -22.06 11.53
N PHE A 96 -15.37 -21.05 11.40
CA PHE A 96 -15.92 -20.35 12.56
C PHE A 96 -17.09 -21.09 13.20
N SER A 97 -17.09 -21.12 14.53
CA SER A 97 -18.33 -21.18 15.31
C SER A 97 -18.85 -19.76 15.50
N PHE A 98 -20.16 -19.52 15.35
CA PHE A 98 -20.72 -18.17 15.52
C PHE A 98 -22.05 -18.18 16.26
N HIS A 99 -22.42 -17.02 16.83
CA HIS A 99 -23.72 -16.75 17.41
C HIS A 99 -24.40 -15.59 16.64
N VAL A 100 -25.63 -15.83 16.18
CA VAL A 100 -26.41 -14.89 15.34
C VAL A 100 -27.13 -13.88 16.21
N GLN A 101 -27.17 -12.62 15.78
CA GLN A 101 -27.84 -11.49 16.44
C GLN A 101 -27.46 -11.37 17.92
N ASP A 102 -26.26 -10.87 18.13
CA ASP A 102 -25.61 -10.88 19.43
C ASP A 102 -26.23 -9.97 20.50
N ARG A 103 -25.78 -10.13 21.75
CA ARG A 103 -26.28 -9.40 22.89
C ARG A 103 -25.45 -8.14 23.15
N LEU A 104 -25.98 -6.97 22.78
CA LEU A 104 -25.55 -5.69 23.34
C LEU A 104 -26.70 -5.08 24.14
N LYS A 105 -26.77 -5.41 25.43
CA LYS A 105 -27.80 -4.87 26.32
C LYS A 105 -27.49 -3.43 26.72
N LYS A 106 -26.22 -3.04 26.73
CA LYS A 106 -25.76 -1.73 27.21
C LYS A 106 -25.99 -0.58 26.21
N TYR A 107 -26.04 -0.89 24.91
CA TYR A 107 -26.06 0.13 23.84
C TYR A 107 -27.34 0.13 22.99
N GLY A 108 -28.34 -0.69 23.34
CA GLY A 108 -29.64 -0.76 22.65
C GLY A 108 -29.69 -1.77 21.51
N ARG A 109 -30.91 -2.18 21.12
CA ARG A 109 -31.15 -3.27 20.13
C ARG A 109 -30.56 -3.02 18.73
N ASN A 110 -30.33 -1.77 18.36
CA ASN A 110 -29.82 -1.41 17.02
C ASN A 110 -28.28 -1.32 16.97
N GLU A 111 -27.59 -1.77 18.01
CA GLU A 111 -26.13 -1.73 18.08
C GLU A 111 -25.49 -3.12 18.04
N ILE A 112 -26.25 -4.12 17.62
CA ILE A 112 -25.88 -5.53 17.67
C ILE A 112 -25.22 -5.95 16.35
N PRO A 113 -24.01 -6.56 16.38
CA PRO A 113 -23.48 -7.21 15.19
C PRO A 113 -24.27 -8.47 14.84
N ASP A 114 -24.36 -8.78 13.55
CA ASP A 114 -25.06 -9.98 13.07
C ASP A 114 -24.40 -11.25 13.59
N TYR A 115 -23.07 -11.27 13.71
CA TYR A 115 -22.33 -12.43 14.19
C TYR A 115 -21.21 -12.07 15.17
N SER A 116 -21.20 -12.81 16.28
CA SER A 116 -19.99 -12.97 17.11
C SER A 116 -19.27 -14.25 16.72
N LEU A 117 -17.98 -14.13 16.38
CA LEU A 117 -17.15 -15.22 15.88
C LEU A 117 -16.34 -15.84 17.02
N PHE A 118 -16.28 -17.17 17.04
CA PHE A 118 -15.60 -17.98 18.05
C PHE A 118 -14.69 -19.00 17.41
N GLU A 119 -13.64 -19.38 18.15
CA GLU A 119 -12.70 -20.41 17.74
C GLU A 119 -13.39 -21.79 17.58
N ASN A 120 -14.34 -22.11 18.46
CA ASN A 120 -15.06 -23.38 18.44
C ASN A 120 -16.31 -23.30 19.31
N ASP A 121 -17.14 -24.35 19.24
CA ASP A 121 -18.41 -24.42 19.97
C ASP A 121 -18.22 -24.50 21.49
N ILE A 122 -17.05 -24.96 21.98
CA ILE A 122 -16.76 -25.00 23.42
C ILE A 122 -16.62 -23.56 23.95
N ILE A 123 -15.85 -22.72 23.26
CA ILE A 123 -15.69 -21.31 23.62
C ILE A 123 -17.00 -20.54 23.45
N LYS A 124 -17.75 -20.79 22.37
CA LYS A 124 -19.09 -20.22 22.17
C LYS A 124 -20.02 -20.55 23.34
N LYS A 125 -20.09 -21.81 23.78
CA LYS A 125 -20.93 -22.22 24.93
C LYS A 125 -20.50 -21.54 26.23
N LYS A 126 -19.19 -21.37 26.46
CA LYS A 126 -18.67 -20.62 27.61
C LYS A 126 -19.13 -19.15 27.55
N ALA A 127 -19.01 -18.51 26.39
CA ALA A 127 -19.43 -17.13 26.19
C ALA A 127 -20.93 -16.95 26.47
N LEU A 128 -21.79 -17.84 25.98
CA LEU A 128 -23.24 -17.77 26.19
C LEU A 128 -23.66 -17.86 27.67
N ASN A 129 -22.81 -18.42 28.53
CA ASN A 129 -23.04 -18.49 29.97
C ASN A 129 -22.58 -17.23 30.72
N CYS A 130 -21.92 -16.27 30.05
CA CYS A 130 -21.52 -15.00 30.63
C CYS A 130 -22.74 -14.11 30.94
N LYS A 131 -22.67 -13.36 32.04
CA LYS A 131 -23.79 -12.55 32.52
C LYS A 131 -23.84 -11.16 31.87
N ASP A 132 -22.67 -10.59 31.57
CA ASP A 132 -22.45 -9.28 30.97
C ASP A 132 -21.77 -9.35 29.60
N ASP A 133 -21.96 -8.28 28.83
CA ASP A 133 -21.50 -8.18 27.43
C ASP A 133 -19.96 -8.17 27.36
N ASP A 134 -19.25 -7.48 28.27
CA ASP A 134 -17.78 -7.42 28.29
C ASP A 134 -17.16 -8.83 28.45
N SER A 135 -17.68 -9.63 29.38
CA SER A 135 -17.21 -11.00 29.60
C SER A 135 -17.53 -11.93 28.44
N TYR A 136 -18.68 -11.74 27.79
CA TYR A 136 -19.04 -12.46 26.58
C TYR A 136 -18.06 -12.17 25.44
N PHE A 137 -17.81 -10.88 25.14
CA PHE A 137 -16.95 -10.47 24.03
C PHE A 137 -15.49 -10.83 24.26
N LYS A 138 -15.02 -11.01 25.50
CA LYS A 138 -13.67 -11.56 25.74
C LYS A 138 -13.43 -12.92 25.09
N HIS A 139 -14.49 -13.72 24.88
CA HIS A 139 -14.39 -15.03 24.23
C HIS A 139 -14.49 -14.99 22.70
N THR A 140 -14.88 -13.86 22.11
CA THR A 140 -14.97 -13.73 20.65
C THR A 140 -13.58 -13.46 20.06
N ILE A 141 -13.32 -13.99 18.87
CA ILE A 141 -12.06 -13.74 18.13
C ILE A 141 -12.24 -12.67 17.05
N GLY A 142 -13.48 -12.32 16.72
CA GLY A 142 -13.84 -11.29 15.77
C GLY A 142 -15.35 -11.06 15.73
N ILE A 143 -15.76 -10.07 14.96
CA ILE A 143 -17.17 -9.72 14.73
C ILE A 143 -17.44 -9.78 13.23
N SER A 144 -18.62 -10.22 12.82
CA SER A 144 -19.05 -10.13 11.42
C SER A 144 -20.40 -9.43 11.29
N ASP A 145 -20.57 -8.73 10.18
CA ASP A 145 -21.82 -8.09 9.77
C ASP A 145 -22.12 -8.45 8.31
N ALA A 146 -23.38 -8.72 8.00
CA ALA A 146 -23.85 -9.09 6.68
C ALA A 146 -24.80 -8.02 6.13
N LYS A 147 -24.85 -7.89 4.81
CA LYS A 147 -25.82 -7.05 4.10
C LYS A 147 -26.42 -7.82 2.95
N ALA A 148 -27.62 -7.43 2.50
CA ALA A 148 -28.17 -7.95 1.26
C ALA A 148 -27.24 -7.69 0.07
N MET A 149 -27.24 -8.57 -0.94
CA MET A 149 -26.23 -8.57 -2.01
C MET A 149 -26.22 -7.31 -2.87
N ASN A 150 -27.38 -6.69 -3.05
CA ASN A 150 -27.55 -5.44 -3.78
C ASN A 150 -27.11 -4.19 -3.00
N ILE A 151 -26.77 -4.32 -1.71
CA ILE A 151 -26.30 -3.21 -0.89
C ILE A 151 -24.80 -3.02 -1.09
N THR A 152 -24.42 -1.78 -1.38
CA THR A 152 -23.02 -1.35 -1.40
C THR A 152 -22.42 -1.38 0.01
N LEU A 153 -21.22 -1.95 0.13
CA LEU A 153 -20.47 -1.89 1.38
C LEU A 153 -19.85 -0.51 1.62
N ASP A 154 -19.69 0.30 0.56
CA ASP A 154 -19.22 1.67 0.64
C ASP A 154 -20.41 2.63 0.85
N GLY A 155 -20.30 3.54 1.82
CA GLY A 155 -21.26 4.61 2.06
C GLY A 155 -20.57 5.97 2.22
N SER A 156 -21.25 7.04 1.80
CA SER A 156 -20.73 8.42 1.88
C SER A 156 -21.01 9.11 3.22
N LYS A 157 -21.94 8.57 4.03
CA LYS A 157 -22.34 9.16 5.32
C LYS A 157 -21.49 8.60 6.46
N LEU A 158 -21.04 9.47 7.37
CA LEU A 158 -20.35 9.10 8.62
C LEU A 158 -21.35 8.73 9.72
N ASN A 159 -22.27 7.83 9.41
CA ASN A 159 -23.24 7.33 10.38
C ASN A 159 -23.53 5.85 10.12
N LYS A 160 -24.30 5.21 11.01
CA LYS A 160 -24.57 3.76 10.97
C LYS A 160 -25.38 3.29 9.76
N THR A 161 -25.87 4.18 8.89
CA THR A 161 -26.44 3.76 7.60
C THR A 161 -25.38 3.35 6.59
N ASN A 162 -24.11 3.68 6.88
CA ASN A 162 -22.94 3.22 6.15
C ASN A 162 -22.41 1.92 6.77
N PRO A 163 -22.44 0.78 6.06
CA PRO A 163 -21.99 -0.50 6.56
C PRO A 163 -20.55 -0.49 7.11
N SER A 164 -19.63 0.23 6.45
CA SER A 164 -18.24 0.39 6.92
C SER A 164 -18.15 1.07 8.28
N TYR A 165 -18.97 2.10 8.52
CA TYR A 165 -19.01 2.78 9.81
C TYR A 165 -19.59 1.88 10.90
N GLN A 166 -20.63 1.11 10.55
CA GLN A 166 -21.31 0.20 11.47
C GLN A 166 -20.36 -0.90 11.99
N ILE A 167 -19.63 -1.60 11.12
CA ILE A 167 -18.68 -2.63 11.56
C ILE A 167 -17.55 -2.05 12.44
N LEU A 168 -17.04 -0.85 12.12
CA LEU A 168 -16.00 -0.19 12.92
C LEU A 168 -16.52 0.29 14.29
N TRP A 169 -17.79 0.67 14.36
CA TRP A 169 -18.46 0.97 15.62
C TRP A 169 -18.53 -0.29 16.49
N TYR A 170 -18.95 -1.43 15.92
CA TYR A 170 -18.98 -2.71 16.62
C TYR A 170 -17.61 -3.12 17.15
N LEU A 171 -16.56 -2.99 16.35
CA LEU A 171 -15.19 -3.27 16.80
C LEU A 171 -14.77 -2.39 17.99
N THR A 172 -15.22 -1.13 18.03
CA THR A 172 -14.95 -0.24 19.18
C THR A 172 -15.61 -0.72 20.46
N ILE A 173 -16.93 -0.95 20.41
CA ILE A 173 -17.72 -1.25 21.61
C ILE A 173 -17.44 -2.67 22.13
N THR A 174 -17.08 -3.60 21.24
CA THR A 174 -16.71 -4.97 21.59
C THR A 174 -15.22 -5.13 21.92
N LYS A 175 -14.42 -4.07 21.71
CA LYS A 175 -12.95 -4.05 21.90
C LYS A 175 -12.26 -5.16 21.11
N LYS A 176 -12.67 -5.34 19.84
CA LYS A 176 -12.08 -6.31 18.92
C LYS A 176 -11.25 -5.59 17.87
N ASN A 177 -10.13 -6.22 17.49
CA ASN A 177 -9.18 -5.66 16.52
C ASN A 177 -9.57 -5.99 15.07
N TRP A 178 -10.39 -7.01 14.85
CA TRP A 178 -10.67 -7.52 13.50
C TRP A 178 -12.16 -7.81 13.32
N GLY A 179 -12.71 -7.34 12.21
CA GLY A 179 -14.09 -7.59 11.83
C GLY A 179 -14.23 -7.92 10.35
N ILE A 180 -15.25 -8.72 10.03
CA ILE A 180 -15.64 -9.09 8.68
C ILE A 180 -16.92 -8.32 8.32
N LEU A 181 -16.95 -7.73 7.13
CA LEU A 181 -18.17 -7.17 6.55
C LEU A 181 -18.37 -7.77 5.17
N SER A 182 -19.56 -8.30 4.91
CA SER A 182 -19.85 -8.92 3.61
C SER A 182 -21.27 -8.65 3.14
N ASN A 183 -21.43 -8.48 1.82
CA ASN A 183 -22.73 -8.57 1.16
C ASN A 183 -22.88 -9.90 0.39
N GLY A 184 -22.07 -10.91 0.72
CA GLY A 184 -22.00 -12.20 0.06
C GLY A 184 -21.06 -12.24 -1.16
N ARG A 185 -20.99 -11.17 -1.96
CA ARG A 185 -20.14 -11.07 -3.16
C ARG A 185 -18.76 -10.57 -2.77
N TYR A 186 -18.73 -9.50 -1.98
CA TYR A 186 -17.50 -8.91 -1.46
C TYR A 186 -17.35 -9.27 0.01
N TRP A 187 -16.13 -9.63 0.38
CA TRP A 187 -15.76 -9.92 1.77
C TRP A 187 -14.64 -8.97 2.16
N ARG A 188 -14.87 -8.19 3.22
CA ARG A 188 -13.93 -7.17 3.69
C ARG A 188 -13.47 -7.42 5.11
N ILE A 189 -12.19 -7.23 5.37
CA ILE A 189 -11.63 -7.14 6.72
C ILE A 189 -11.49 -5.66 7.08
N TYR A 190 -11.87 -5.33 8.31
CA TYR A 190 -11.69 -4.01 8.93
C TYR A 190 -10.94 -4.14 10.25
N SER A 191 -10.24 -3.07 10.62
CA SER A 191 -9.59 -2.94 11.93
C SER A 191 -9.62 -1.50 12.42
N PRO A 192 -9.89 -1.25 13.72
CA PRO A 192 -9.71 0.07 14.33
C PRO A 192 -8.24 0.52 14.37
N MET A 193 -7.29 -0.40 14.13
CA MET A 193 -5.85 -0.11 14.12
C MET A 193 -5.38 0.60 12.83
N ALA A 194 -6.20 0.60 11.78
CA ALA A 194 -5.84 1.23 10.51
C ALA A 194 -5.69 2.76 10.63
N LYS A 195 -4.70 3.34 9.94
CA LYS A 195 -4.41 4.79 9.97
C LYS A 195 -5.61 5.62 9.52
N SER A 196 -6.28 5.21 8.43
CA SER A 196 -7.52 5.83 7.96
C SER A 196 -8.71 4.94 8.33
N ARG A 197 -9.05 4.95 9.61
CA ARG A 197 -10.00 4.03 10.24
C ARG A 197 -11.25 3.71 9.39
N TYR A 198 -11.91 4.73 8.84
CA TYR A 198 -13.19 4.57 8.14
C TYR A 198 -13.09 4.21 6.66
N ASN A 199 -11.92 4.36 6.06
CA ASN A 199 -11.71 4.14 4.62
C ASN A 199 -10.81 2.94 4.36
N SER A 200 -10.28 2.30 5.40
CA SER A 200 -9.31 1.24 5.26
C SER A 200 -9.88 -0.16 5.41
N TYR A 201 -9.68 -0.98 4.38
CA TYR A 201 -10.12 -2.38 4.34
C TYR A 201 -9.28 -3.25 3.41
N PHE A 202 -9.36 -4.57 3.60
CA PHE A 202 -8.89 -5.58 2.66
C PHE A 202 -10.09 -6.34 2.10
N GLU A 203 -10.26 -6.36 0.78
CA GLU A 203 -11.43 -6.91 0.10
C GLU A 203 -11.07 -8.04 -0.87
N ILE A 204 -11.89 -9.10 -0.87
CA ILE A 204 -11.93 -10.11 -1.91
C ILE A 204 -13.32 -10.13 -2.58
N ASN A 205 -13.34 -10.20 -3.91
CA ASN A 205 -14.52 -10.53 -4.68
C ASN A 205 -14.58 -12.05 -4.87
N ILE A 206 -15.41 -12.73 -4.07
CA ILE A 206 -15.47 -14.20 -4.06
C ILE A 206 -16.13 -14.76 -5.33
N GLU A 207 -17.09 -14.02 -5.90
CA GLU A 207 -17.73 -14.36 -7.17
C GLU A 207 -16.69 -14.47 -8.29
N LYS A 208 -15.78 -13.50 -8.36
CA LYS A 208 -14.71 -13.50 -9.36
C LYS A 208 -13.79 -14.71 -9.20
N CYS A 209 -13.47 -15.10 -7.96
CA CYS A 209 -12.69 -16.31 -7.70
C CYS A 209 -13.36 -17.56 -8.30
N PHE A 210 -14.69 -17.69 -8.18
CA PHE A 210 -15.43 -18.83 -8.68
C PHE A 210 -15.62 -18.81 -10.21
N ASN A 211 -16.07 -17.67 -10.76
CA ASN A 211 -16.35 -17.52 -12.19
C ASN A 211 -15.10 -17.73 -13.05
N GLU A 212 -13.94 -17.28 -12.56
CA GLU A 212 -12.65 -17.45 -13.25
C GLU A 212 -11.94 -18.75 -12.86
N SER A 213 -12.51 -19.56 -11.97
CA SER A 213 -11.86 -20.74 -11.38
C SER A 213 -10.46 -20.44 -10.83
N ASN A 214 -10.29 -19.26 -10.23
CA ASN A 214 -9.01 -18.69 -9.84
C ASN A 214 -8.68 -19.06 -8.39
N ILE A 215 -8.09 -20.24 -8.21
CA ILE A 215 -7.75 -20.76 -6.87
C ILE A 215 -6.67 -19.91 -6.17
N GLU A 216 -5.78 -19.28 -6.91
CA GLU A 216 -4.77 -18.37 -6.33
C GLU A 216 -5.42 -17.13 -5.71
N ALA A 217 -6.44 -16.56 -6.36
CA ALA A 217 -7.24 -15.50 -5.75
C ALA A 217 -7.98 -16.00 -4.50
N TYR A 218 -8.53 -17.22 -4.57
CA TYR A 218 -9.24 -17.81 -3.45
C TYR A 218 -8.35 -18.11 -2.24
N LYS A 219 -7.05 -18.39 -2.42
CA LYS A 219 -6.12 -18.52 -1.28
C LYS A 219 -6.10 -17.28 -0.40
N TYR A 220 -6.14 -16.08 -0.99
CA TYR A 220 -6.22 -14.85 -0.21
C TYR A 220 -7.51 -14.79 0.60
N PHE A 221 -8.64 -15.19 0.02
CA PHE A 221 -9.88 -15.33 0.78
C PHE A 221 -9.72 -16.34 1.92
N TYR A 222 -9.30 -17.56 1.62
CA TYR A 222 -9.21 -18.63 2.60
C TYR A 222 -8.26 -18.28 3.75
N TYR A 223 -7.04 -17.81 3.46
CA TYR A 223 -6.04 -17.54 4.49
C TYR A 223 -6.31 -16.29 5.33
N PHE A 224 -6.95 -15.25 4.76
CA PHE A 224 -7.26 -14.04 5.51
C PHE A 224 -8.59 -14.14 6.29
N PHE A 225 -9.56 -14.92 5.79
CA PHE A 225 -10.89 -14.98 6.38
C PHE A 225 -11.13 -16.22 7.24
N ARG A 226 -10.31 -17.28 7.16
CA ARG A 226 -10.48 -18.45 8.05
C ARG A 226 -10.30 -18.12 9.51
N LYS A 227 -10.91 -18.93 10.37
CA LYS A 227 -10.84 -18.81 11.83
C LYS A 227 -9.40 -18.67 12.35
N GLU A 228 -8.46 -19.45 11.83
CA GLU A 228 -7.04 -19.39 12.22
C GLU A 228 -6.41 -18.02 11.98
N ALA A 229 -6.96 -17.21 11.08
CA ALA A 229 -6.47 -15.86 10.83
C ALA A 229 -6.72 -14.92 12.02
N PHE A 230 -7.75 -15.22 12.81
CA PHE A 230 -8.24 -14.44 13.96
C PHE A 230 -7.80 -15.02 15.30
N CYS A 231 -7.43 -16.30 15.35
CA CYS A 231 -6.96 -16.93 16.58
C CYS A 231 -5.58 -16.40 16.99
N GLU A 232 -5.48 -15.97 18.25
CA GLU A 232 -4.20 -15.58 18.85
C GLU A 232 -3.29 -16.81 19.01
N ASN A 233 -2.01 -16.64 18.67
CA ASN A 233 -1.01 -17.62 19.01
C ASN A 233 -0.68 -17.50 20.52
N PRO A 234 -0.77 -18.58 21.32
CA PRO A 234 -0.54 -18.52 22.77
C PRO A 234 0.84 -18.01 23.20
N MET A 235 1.86 -18.15 22.35
CA MET A 235 3.23 -17.70 22.66
C MET A 235 3.43 -16.21 22.38
N THR A 236 2.80 -15.67 21.34
CA THR A 236 3.01 -14.28 20.92
C THR A 236 1.87 -13.35 21.32
N GLY A 237 0.69 -13.90 21.65
CA GLY A 237 -0.54 -13.15 21.89
C GLY A 237 -1.08 -12.45 20.63
N LYS A 238 -0.67 -12.89 19.43
CA LYS A 238 -1.00 -12.25 18.15
C LYS A 238 -1.60 -13.25 17.19
N CYS A 239 -2.60 -12.82 16.42
CA CYS A 239 -3.13 -13.62 15.33
C CYS A 239 -2.35 -13.39 14.03
N PHE A 240 -2.73 -14.10 12.96
CA PHE A 240 -2.15 -13.90 11.64
C PHE A 240 -2.36 -12.47 11.15
N LEU A 241 -3.58 -11.92 11.28
CA LEU A 241 -3.88 -10.56 10.80
C LEU A 241 -3.04 -9.50 11.52
N ASP A 242 -2.79 -9.65 12.83
CA ASP A 242 -1.87 -8.80 13.58
C ASP A 242 -0.45 -8.89 12.99
N SER A 243 0.00 -10.10 12.70
CA SER A 243 1.34 -10.35 12.15
C SER A 243 1.50 -9.73 10.76
N VAL A 244 0.46 -9.79 9.91
CA VAL A 244 0.47 -9.16 8.58
C VAL A 244 0.45 -7.63 8.70
N PHE A 245 -0.38 -7.09 9.58
CA PHE A 245 -0.46 -5.65 9.84
C PHE A 245 0.88 -5.09 10.32
N GLU A 246 1.47 -5.71 11.35
CA GLU A 246 2.76 -5.30 11.90
C GLU A 246 3.92 -5.52 10.93
N GLY A 247 3.88 -6.60 10.13
CA GLY A 247 4.85 -6.85 9.07
C GLY A 247 4.87 -5.73 8.05
N GLY A 248 3.69 -5.26 7.64
CA GLY A 248 3.53 -4.10 6.77
C GLY A 248 4.07 -2.80 7.37
N GLU A 249 3.81 -2.51 8.65
CA GLU A 249 4.36 -1.33 9.32
C GLU A 249 5.88 -1.40 9.49
N LYS A 250 6.44 -2.58 9.77
CA LYS A 250 7.90 -2.78 9.82
C LYS A 250 8.52 -2.57 8.44
N TYR A 251 7.91 -3.11 7.39
CA TYR A 251 8.33 -2.89 6.02
C TYR A 251 8.31 -1.40 5.67
N ALA A 252 7.24 -0.68 6.01
CA ALA A 252 7.12 0.75 5.79
C ALA A 252 8.24 1.55 6.48
N ARG A 253 8.55 1.24 7.74
CA ARG A 253 9.66 1.87 8.48
C ARG A 253 11.02 1.56 7.87
N GLN A 254 11.22 0.33 7.38
CA GLN A 254 12.46 -0.04 6.69
C GLN A 254 12.61 0.72 5.38
N VAL A 255 11.53 0.86 4.60
CA VAL A 255 11.49 1.69 3.39
C VAL A 255 11.78 3.14 3.73
N GLU A 256 11.19 3.70 4.78
CA GLU A 256 11.47 5.07 5.24
C GLU A 256 12.95 5.25 5.62
N LYS A 257 13.52 4.36 6.46
CA LYS A 257 14.93 4.43 6.86
C LYS A 257 15.85 4.39 5.63
N ASN A 258 15.57 3.47 4.70
CA ASN A 258 16.34 3.34 3.46
C ASN A 258 16.20 4.58 2.58
N LEU A 259 14.98 5.12 2.43
CA LEU A 259 14.73 6.35 1.68
C LEU A 259 15.40 7.55 2.31
N LYS A 260 15.41 7.68 3.65
CA LYS A 260 16.09 8.77 4.35
C LYS A 260 17.58 8.75 4.04
N THR A 261 18.25 7.60 4.06
CA THR A 261 19.67 7.51 3.68
C THR A 261 19.88 7.93 2.22
N ARG A 262 19.04 7.42 1.31
CA ARG A 262 19.16 7.67 -0.12
C ARG A 262 18.80 9.09 -0.53
N ALA A 263 17.86 9.73 0.16
CA ALA A 263 17.42 11.09 -0.13
C ALA A 263 18.58 12.10 -0.09
N PHE A 264 19.59 11.86 0.76
CA PHE A 264 20.82 12.65 0.78
C PHE A 264 21.64 12.47 -0.49
N GLU A 265 21.84 11.24 -0.93
CA GLU A 265 22.57 10.96 -2.16
C GLU A 265 21.83 11.53 -3.38
N ILE A 266 20.51 11.38 -3.41
CA ILE A 266 19.66 11.89 -4.49
C ILE A 266 19.71 13.43 -4.53
N VAL A 267 19.56 14.12 -3.39
CA VAL A 267 19.60 15.59 -3.40
C VAL A 267 21.01 16.10 -3.71
N GLU A 268 22.08 15.42 -3.28
CA GLU A 268 23.46 15.75 -3.68
C GLU A 268 23.63 15.62 -5.21
N GLN A 269 23.13 14.53 -5.81
CA GLN A 269 23.15 14.34 -7.26
C GLN A 269 22.37 15.44 -8.00
N ILE A 270 21.19 15.84 -7.50
CA ILE A 270 20.40 16.94 -8.07
C ILE A 270 21.18 18.25 -7.96
N CYS A 271 21.77 18.55 -6.80
CA CYS A 271 22.59 19.75 -6.60
C CYS A 271 23.76 19.79 -7.58
N GLN A 272 24.49 18.68 -7.71
CA GLN A 272 25.63 18.57 -8.63
C GLN A 272 25.20 18.73 -10.08
N GLY A 273 24.04 18.20 -10.46
CA GLY A 273 23.52 18.40 -11.81
C GLY A 273 23.18 19.87 -12.10
N PHE A 274 22.55 20.59 -11.16
CA PHE A 274 22.30 22.03 -11.33
C PHE A 274 23.61 22.84 -11.34
N TYR A 275 24.59 22.40 -10.55
CA TYR A 275 25.92 22.98 -10.54
C TYR A 275 26.63 22.85 -11.90
N LYS A 276 26.35 21.83 -12.71
CA LYS A 276 27.07 21.59 -13.98
C LYS A 276 27.02 22.75 -14.96
N LYS A 277 25.95 23.55 -14.96
CA LYS A 277 25.87 24.78 -15.77
C LYS A 277 27.00 25.77 -15.42
N HIS A 278 27.49 25.73 -14.19
CA HIS A 278 28.48 26.63 -13.62
C HIS A 278 29.85 25.99 -13.41
N GLU A 279 30.09 24.76 -13.88
CA GLU A 279 31.32 24.00 -13.59
C GLU A 279 32.61 24.69 -14.07
N LYS A 280 32.53 25.63 -15.02
CA LYS A 280 33.67 26.44 -15.47
C LYS A 280 34.03 27.59 -14.53
N GLN A 281 33.17 27.89 -13.55
CA GLN A 281 33.43 28.90 -12.52
C GLN A 281 34.26 28.26 -11.40
N LYS A 282 35.26 28.98 -10.87
CA LYS A 282 36.17 28.43 -9.85
C LYS A 282 35.42 28.00 -8.59
N GLU A 283 34.62 28.90 -8.03
CA GLU A 283 33.75 28.64 -6.88
C GLU A 283 32.50 29.54 -7.00
N LEU A 284 31.35 28.99 -6.60
CA LEU A 284 30.12 29.75 -6.47
C LEU A 284 30.03 30.39 -5.08
N SER A 285 29.32 31.50 -4.97
CA SER A 285 29.07 32.13 -3.67
C SER A 285 28.23 31.20 -2.78
N SER A 286 28.45 31.25 -1.47
CA SER A 286 27.68 30.46 -0.50
C SER A 286 26.17 30.71 -0.61
N SER A 287 25.77 31.95 -0.93
CA SER A 287 24.36 32.31 -1.16
C SER A 287 23.77 31.55 -2.35
N TYR A 288 24.53 31.40 -3.44
CA TYR A 288 24.04 30.70 -4.64
C TYR A 288 24.06 29.18 -4.46
N LEU A 289 25.04 28.63 -3.73
CA LEU A 289 25.01 27.22 -3.32
C LEU A 289 23.79 26.91 -2.45
N ASN A 290 23.43 27.79 -1.52
CA ASN A 290 22.21 27.67 -0.72
C ASN A 290 20.95 27.74 -1.60
N GLU A 291 20.95 28.58 -2.64
CA GLU A 291 19.85 28.62 -3.61
C GLU A 291 19.72 27.32 -4.40
N ILE A 292 20.84 26.77 -4.91
CA ILE A 292 20.86 25.44 -5.56
C ILE A 292 20.31 24.38 -4.62
N TYR A 293 20.77 24.36 -3.37
CA TYR A 293 20.37 23.36 -2.39
C TYR A 293 18.88 23.45 -2.05
N LYS A 294 18.39 24.65 -1.72
CA LYS A 294 16.98 24.91 -1.44
C LYS A 294 16.07 24.48 -2.60
N ASN A 295 16.44 24.81 -3.84
CA ASN A 295 15.67 24.42 -5.01
C ASN A 295 15.74 22.91 -5.28
N SER A 296 16.88 22.27 -5.01
CA SER A 296 17.03 20.82 -5.10
C SER A 296 16.16 20.07 -4.09
N LEU A 297 16.04 20.58 -2.85
CA LEU A 297 15.12 20.03 -1.84
C LEU A 297 13.66 20.13 -2.28
N TYR A 298 13.23 21.29 -2.77
CA TYR A 298 11.87 21.42 -3.29
C TYR A 298 11.61 20.54 -4.50
N PHE A 299 12.59 20.38 -5.39
CA PHE A 299 12.48 19.49 -6.53
C PHE A 299 12.32 18.03 -6.10
N LEU A 300 13.16 17.56 -5.18
CA LEU A 300 13.04 16.21 -4.60
C LEU A 300 11.69 15.99 -3.89
N PHE A 301 11.24 16.97 -3.11
CA PHE A 301 9.94 16.93 -2.43
C PHE A 301 8.79 16.71 -3.43
N ARG A 302 8.76 17.47 -4.53
CA ARG A 302 7.73 17.33 -5.56
C ARG A 302 7.74 15.94 -6.20
N LEU A 303 8.91 15.40 -6.51
CA LEU A 303 9.03 14.05 -7.06
C LEU A 303 8.48 13.00 -6.10
N MET A 304 8.86 13.06 -4.81
CA MET A 304 8.36 12.16 -3.78
C MET A 304 6.85 12.28 -3.57
N PHE A 305 6.33 13.51 -3.58
CA PHE A 305 4.90 13.78 -3.48
C PHE A 305 4.13 13.13 -4.64
N ILE A 306 4.59 13.31 -5.88
CA ILE A 306 3.95 12.70 -7.05
C ILE A 306 4.00 11.17 -6.96
N LEU A 307 5.14 10.58 -6.62
CA LEU A 307 5.24 9.12 -6.41
C LEU A 307 4.28 8.63 -5.32
N ASN A 308 4.07 9.41 -4.25
CA ASN A 308 3.11 9.11 -3.20
C ASN A 308 1.66 9.15 -3.72
N CYS A 309 1.29 10.19 -4.48
CA CYS A 309 -0.03 10.33 -5.08
C CYS A 309 -0.33 9.19 -6.08
N GLU A 310 0.62 8.88 -6.96
CA GLU A 310 0.51 7.76 -7.91
C GLU A 310 0.39 6.42 -7.19
N SER A 311 1.17 6.18 -6.13
CA SER A 311 1.12 4.91 -5.37
C SER A 311 -0.16 4.75 -4.54
N LYS A 312 -0.81 5.86 -4.16
CA LYS A 312 -2.10 5.86 -3.45
C LYS A 312 -3.30 5.87 -4.38
N ASN A 313 -3.09 5.74 -5.70
CA ASN A 313 -4.13 5.86 -6.72
C ASN A 313 -4.94 7.18 -6.65
N LEU A 314 -4.33 8.25 -6.12
CA LEU A 314 -4.87 9.61 -6.26
C LEU A 314 -4.68 10.12 -7.69
N LEU A 315 -3.66 9.60 -8.37
CA LEU A 315 -3.40 9.77 -9.79
C LEU A 315 -3.39 8.38 -10.45
N ASN A 316 -4.28 8.16 -11.42
CA ASN A 316 -4.47 6.84 -12.00
C ASN A 316 -3.40 6.54 -13.06
N VAL A 317 -2.50 5.60 -12.74
CA VAL A 317 -1.37 5.21 -13.58
C VAL A 317 -1.59 3.89 -14.33
N HIS A 318 -2.83 3.44 -14.51
CA HIS A 318 -3.08 2.30 -15.38
C HIS A 318 -2.77 2.65 -16.85
N LYS A 319 -2.21 1.69 -17.61
CA LYS A 319 -1.70 1.93 -18.99
C LYS A 319 -2.74 2.49 -19.96
N GLN A 320 -4.01 2.14 -19.77
CA GLN A 320 -5.12 2.60 -20.60
C GLN A 320 -5.57 4.04 -20.29
N GLU A 321 -5.13 4.59 -19.17
CA GLU A 321 -5.54 5.91 -18.70
C GLU A 321 -4.71 6.98 -19.40
N ALA A 322 -5.36 8.12 -19.68
CA ALA A 322 -4.71 9.21 -20.40
C ALA A 322 -3.51 9.79 -19.64
N TYR A 323 -3.58 9.85 -18.30
CA TYR A 323 -2.51 10.33 -17.43
C TYR A 323 -1.22 9.49 -17.49
N TYR A 324 -1.32 8.18 -17.75
CA TYR A 324 -0.16 7.28 -17.66
C TYR A 324 1.03 7.71 -18.51
N LYS A 325 0.77 8.30 -19.68
CA LYS A 325 1.82 8.80 -20.60
C LYS A 325 2.66 9.93 -19.99
N TYR A 326 2.10 10.68 -19.06
CA TYR A 326 2.75 11.80 -18.36
C TYR A 326 3.28 11.39 -17.00
N SER A 327 2.76 10.30 -16.42
CA SER A 327 3.07 9.85 -15.06
C SER A 327 4.57 9.72 -14.81
N LEU A 328 4.99 10.09 -13.61
CA LEU A 328 6.36 9.90 -13.14
C LEU A 328 6.71 8.41 -13.11
N ARG A 329 5.73 7.54 -12.79
CA ARG A 329 5.87 6.09 -12.91
C ARG A 329 6.33 5.64 -14.28
N LYS A 330 5.72 6.17 -15.36
CA LYS A 330 6.10 5.80 -16.74
C LYS A 330 7.52 6.26 -17.06
N ILE A 331 7.86 7.51 -16.71
CA ILE A 331 9.20 8.07 -16.91
C ILE A 331 10.26 7.18 -16.22
N CYS A 332 10.03 6.83 -14.95
CA CYS A 332 10.93 5.96 -14.20
C CYS A 332 11.09 4.56 -14.82
N ASN A 333 10.00 3.97 -15.33
CA ASN A 333 10.03 2.66 -15.98
C ASN A 333 10.82 2.67 -17.30
N ASP A 334 10.70 3.75 -18.08
CA ASP A 334 11.46 3.92 -19.31
C ASP A 334 12.96 4.04 -19.01
N ILE A 335 13.32 4.88 -18.03
CA ILE A 335 14.69 5.06 -17.59
C ILE A 335 15.28 3.77 -17.01
N LYS A 336 14.50 2.97 -16.28
CA LYS A 336 14.94 1.64 -15.82
C LYS A 336 15.24 0.72 -17.00
N THR A 337 14.41 0.75 -18.04
CA THR A 337 14.64 -0.03 -19.25
C THR A 337 15.94 0.37 -19.92
N GLU A 338 16.19 1.69 -20.06
CA GLU A 338 17.44 2.24 -20.57
C GLU A 338 18.66 1.83 -19.72
N LYS A 339 18.54 1.87 -18.38
CA LYS A 339 19.62 1.47 -17.48
C LYS A 339 19.95 -0.01 -17.65
N ASN A 340 18.93 -0.87 -17.75
CA ASN A 340 19.10 -2.31 -17.97
C ASN A 340 19.72 -2.62 -19.33
N SER A 341 19.49 -1.78 -20.35
CA SER A 341 20.16 -1.89 -21.66
C SER A 341 21.53 -1.22 -21.71
N ASN A 342 22.08 -0.77 -20.57
CA ASN A 342 23.34 -0.03 -20.47
C ASN A 342 23.39 1.23 -21.36
N THR A 343 22.25 1.88 -21.57
CA THR A 343 22.17 3.14 -22.32
C THR A 343 22.96 4.23 -21.59
N LYS A 344 23.80 4.96 -22.31
CA LYS A 344 24.54 6.11 -21.75
C LYS A 344 23.67 7.35 -21.80
N TRP A 345 23.47 7.99 -20.65
CA TRP A 345 22.75 9.27 -20.56
C TRP A 345 23.66 10.45 -20.83
N GLY A 346 23.16 11.41 -21.61
CA GLY A 346 23.89 12.59 -22.06
C GLY A 346 23.88 13.74 -21.06
N MET A 347 24.41 14.87 -21.51
CA MET A 347 24.45 16.13 -20.74
C MET A 347 23.28 17.08 -21.06
N LEU A 348 22.38 16.70 -21.98
CA LEU A 348 21.13 17.42 -22.24
C LEU A 348 20.13 17.15 -21.11
N GLY A 349 19.14 18.02 -20.91
CA GLY A 349 18.12 17.89 -19.85
C GLY A 349 16.73 17.55 -20.40
N ASN A 350 16.62 16.47 -21.18
CA ASN A 350 15.35 16.06 -21.78
C ASN A 350 14.38 15.53 -20.72
N THR A 351 14.86 14.64 -19.85
CA THR A 351 14.05 14.08 -18.76
C THR A 351 13.64 15.18 -17.79
N TYR A 352 14.56 16.10 -17.48
CA TYR A 352 14.25 17.27 -16.65
C TYR A 352 13.11 18.11 -17.24
N SER A 353 13.14 18.35 -18.55
CA SER A 353 12.07 19.09 -19.24
C SER A 353 10.72 18.36 -19.18
N GLN A 354 10.72 17.03 -19.33
CA GLN A 354 9.50 16.22 -19.18
C GLN A 354 8.91 16.34 -17.77
N ILE A 355 9.75 16.33 -16.73
CA ILE A 355 9.31 16.49 -15.34
C ILE A 355 8.75 17.88 -15.09
N LEU A 356 9.35 18.94 -15.63
CA LEU A 356 8.79 20.29 -15.50
C LEU A 356 7.41 20.39 -16.17
N ASN A 357 7.21 19.72 -17.31
CA ASN A 357 5.89 19.64 -17.94
C ASN A 357 4.89 18.86 -17.07
N LEU A 358 5.32 17.77 -16.42
CA LEU A 358 4.49 17.05 -15.46
C LEU A 358 4.11 17.91 -14.25
N PHE A 359 5.06 18.67 -13.68
CA PHE A 359 4.76 19.60 -12.59
C PHE A 359 3.74 20.64 -13.01
N LYS A 360 3.86 21.18 -14.23
CA LYS A 360 2.90 22.12 -14.78
C LYS A 360 1.51 21.49 -14.95
N LEU A 361 1.44 20.32 -15.56
CA LEU A 361 0.20 19.56 -15.74
C LEU A 361 -0.52 19.32 -14.40
N LEU A 362 0.22 18.90 -13.38
CA LEU A 362 -0.35 18.63 -12.06
C LEU A 362 -0.72 19.88 -11.27
N ALA A 363 -0.07 21.01 -11.52
CA ALA A 363 -0.43 22.28 -10.90
C ALA A 363 -1.69 22.89 -11.53
N GLU A 364 -1.76 22.93 -12.87
CA GLU A 364 -2.84 23.54 -13.64
C GLU A 364 -4.07 22.64 -13.78
N GLY A 365 -3.86 21.33 -13.81
CA GLY A 365 -4.89 20.38 -14.21
C GLY A 365 -5.06 20.31 -15.73
N ASP A 366 -5.69 19.24 -16.18
CA ASP A 366 -6.17 19.06 -17.55
C ASP A 366 -7.38 18.12 -17.49
N GLU A 367 -8.57 18.72 -17.54
CA GLU A 367 -9.84 17.99 -17.50
C GLU A 367 -10.01 17.04 -18.70
N SER A 368 -9.37 17.33 -19.84
CA SER A 368 -9.47 16.48 -21.03
C SER A 368 -8.86 15.09 -20.83
N ILE A 369 -7.96 14.96 -19.85
CA ILE A 369 -7.36 13.70 -19.43
C ILE A 369 -7.72 13.32 -17.99
N GLY A 370 -8.72 13.98 -17.40
CA GLY A 370 -9.27 13.65 -16.07
C GLY A 370 -8.42 14.11 -14.90
N ILE A 371 -7.58 15.14 -15.05
CA ILE A 371 -6.73 15.67 -13.98
C ILE A 371 -7.28 17.02 -13.50
N HIS A 372 -7.78 17.08 -12.27
CA HIS A 372 -8.34 18.32 -11.71
C HIS A 372 -7.27 19.36 -11.27
N GLY A 373 -6.01 18.95 -11.21
CA GLY A 373 -4.92 19.77 -10.69
C GLY A 373 -4.89 19.83 -9.15
N PHE A 374 -3.70 19.93 -8.57
CA PHE A 374 -3.52 20.12 -7.13
C PHE A 374 -3.46 21.60 -6.72
N GLY A 375 -3.47 22.51 -7.71
CA GLY A 375 -3.27 23.93 -7.48
C GLY A 375 -1.81 24.27 -7.22
N TYR A 376 -1.52 25.57 -7.29
CA TYR A 376 -0.13 25.98 -7.34
C TYR A 376 0.60 25.73 -6.01
N ASP A 377 -0.05 25.90 -4.87
CA ASP A 377 0.58 25.75 -3.55
C ASP A 377 0.94 24.30 -3.21
N ALA A 378 0.09 23.34 -3.59
CA ALA A 378 0.31 21.93 -3.31
C ALA A 378 1.49 21.33 -4.10
N CYS A 379 1.71 21.81 -5.33
CA CYS A 379 2.91 21.51 -6.10
C CYS A 379 4.06 22.49 -5.82
N ASN A 380 3.92 23.38 -4.83
CA ASN A 380 4.84 24.47 -4.49
C ASN A 380 5.29 25.28 -5.73
N SER A 381 4.37 25.49 -6.66
CA SER A 381 4.60 25.67 -8.10
C SER A 381 4.69 27.12 -8.57
N ASN A 382 5.32 27.95 -7.75
CA ASN A 382 6.38 28.69 -8.39
C ASN A 382 7.39 27.64 -8.86
N CYS A 383 7.24 27.15 -10.11
CA CYS A 383 8.37 26.70 -10.89
C CYS A 383 9.32 27.88 -10.85
N ASN A 384 10.17 27.88 -9.81
CA ASN A 384 10.97 29.01 -9.42
C ASN A 384 11.66 29.49 -10.69
N GLU A 385 11.83 30.79 -10.81
CA GLU A 385 12.66 31.36 -11.86
C GLU A 385 13.98 30.59 -11.99
N PHE A 386 14.51 30.10 -10.85
CA PHE A 386 15.58 29.11 -10.78
C PHE A 386 15.37 27.86 -11.66
N LEU A 387 14.28 27.10 -11.52
CA LEU A 387 14.04 25.86 -12.28
C LEU A 387 13.85 26.12 -13.78
N LYS A 388 13.28 27.28 -14.15
CA LYS A 388 13.13 27.69 -15.55
C LYS A 388 14.46 28.10 -16.19
N ASN A 389 15.31 28.76 -15.41
CA ASN A 389 16.60 29.29 -15.89
C ASN A 389 17.74 28.27 -15.79
N ASN A 390 17.54 27.15 -15.10
CA ASN A 390 18.52 26.08 -14.95
C ASN A 390 18.03 24.78 -15.57
N SER A 391 18.97 23.89 -15.89
CA SER A 391 18.68 22.58 -16.47
C SER A 391 19.46 21.51 -15.71
N LEU A 392 18.82 20.35 -15.52
CA LEU A 392 19.45 19.19 -14.92
C LEU A 392 19.81 18.18 -16.01
N PRO A 393 21.11 17.89 -16.24
CA PRO A 393 21.50 16.93 -17.26
C PRO A 393 20.93 15.52 -17.00
N ASP A 394 20.57 14.80 -18.07
CA ASP A 394 19.95 13.47 -18.03
C ASP A 394 20.80 12.48 -17.23
N ARG A 395 22.14 12.56 -17.30
CA ARG A 395 23.04 11.75 -16.47
C ARG A 395 22.75 11.87 -14.97
N TYR A 396 22.40 13.06 -14.48
CA TYR A 396 22.08 13.30 -13.07
C TYR A 396 20.59 13.04 -12.81
N MET A 397 19.70 13.56 -13.66
CA MET A 397 18.25 13.41 -13.52
C MET A 397 17.82 11.94 -13.54
N ASN A 398 18.31 11.17 -14.50
CA ASN A 398 17.92 9.77 -14.68
C ASN A 398 18.47 8.90 -13.54
N GLN A 399 19.70 9.16 -13.11
CA GLN A 399 20.27 8.46 -11.96
C GLN A 399 19.51 8.77 -10.68
N ALA A 400 19.17 10.04 -10.44
CA ALA A 400 18.33 10.47 -9.31
C ALA A 400 16.95 9.80 -9.33
N LEU A 401 16.31 9.67 -10.50
CA LEU A 401 15.01 8.98 -10.61
C LEU A 401 15.11 7.47 -10.36
N ILE A 402 16.18 6.82 -10.82
CA ILE A 402 16.41 5.41 -10.49
C ILE A 402 16.58 5.24 -8.99
N ASP A 403 17.39 6.10 -8.39
CA ASP A 403 17.67 6.06 -6.97
C ASP A 403 16.46 6.51 -6.13
N LEU A 404 15.49 7.19 -6.71
CA LEU A 404 14.26 7.56 -6.03
C LEU A 404 13.17 6.49 -6.16
N ALA A 405 13.02 5.90 -7.34
CA ALA A 405 11.88 5.04 -7.68
C ALA A 405 12.13 3.55 -7.42
N TYR A 406 13.38 3.09 -7.42
CA TYR A 406 13.71 1.67 -7.33
C TYR A 406 14.67 1.36 -6.19
N ALA A 407 14.61 0.18 -5.59
CA ALA A 407 15.61 -0.35 -4.67
C ALA A 407 16.09 -1.71 -5.17
N LYS A 408 17.36 -2.05 -4.93
CA LYS A 408 17.86 -3.40 -5.18
C LYS A 408 17.22 -4.35 -4.16
N ASP A 409 16.64 -5.44 -4.64
CA ASP A 409 16.14 -6.52 -3.79
C ASP A 409 17.27 -7.51 -3.41
N GLU A 410 16.93 -8.60 -2.71
CA GLU A 410 17.88 -9.64 -2.28
C GLU A 410 18.60 -10.33 -3.46
N HIS A 411 18.12 -10.16 -4.69
CA HIS A 411 18.69 -10.73 -5.90
C HIS A 411 19.45 -9.69 -6.74
N ASP A 412 19.70 -8.50 -6.18
CA ASP A 412 20.33 -7.36 -6.84
C ASP A 412 19.51 -6.78 -8.01
N GLU A 413 18.21 -7.12 -8.11
CA GLU A 413 17.31 -6.58 -9.12
C GLU A 413 16.63 -5.29 -8.64
N LEU A 414 16.45 -4.32 -9.55
CA LEU A 414 15.74 -3.08 -9.25
C LEU A 414 14.23 -3.33 -9.10
N SER A 415 13.75 -3.38 -7.86
CA SER A 415 12.33 -3.43 -7.49
C SER A 415 11.77 -2.02 -7.27
N LEU A 416 10.50 -1.79 -7.59
CA LEU A 416 9.87 -0.49 -7.33
C LEU A 416 9.71 -0.27 -5.82
N ILE A 417 10.01 0.94 -5.36
CA ILE A 417 9.68 1.35 -4.00
C ILE A 417 8.19 1.69 -3.96
N ASP A 418 7.49 1.14 -2.97
CA ASP A 418 6.10 1.49 -2.72
C ASP A 418 5.99 2.71 -1.81
N TYR A 419 5.56 3.82 -2.39
CA TYR A 419 5.32 5.05 -1.64
C TYR A 419 3.95 5.05 -0.94
N LYS A 420 3.07 4.07 -1.15
CA LYS A 420 1.72 4.02 -0.54
C LYS A 420 1.78 4.03 0.98
N CYS A 421 2.78 3.37 1.56
CA CYS A 421 2.98 3.25 3.00
C CYS A 421 3.59 4.51 3.66
N LEU A 422 4.03 5.51 2.87
CA LEU A 422 4.59 6.75 3.39
C LEU A 422 3.47 7.76 3.72
N SER A 423 3.42 8.18 4.99
CA SER A 423 2.56 9.26 5.46
C SER A 423 3.21 10.62 5.23
N ALA A 424 2.44 11.70 5.46
CA ALA A 424 2.99 13.05 5.47
C ALA A 424 4.10 13.19 6.55
N ASP A 425 3.92 12.56 7.70
CA ASP A 425 4.92 12.57 8.79
C ASP A 425 6.23 11.89 8.38
N HIS A 426 6.15 10.73 7.69
CA HIS A 426 7.35 10.04 7.19
C HIS A 426 8.11 10.92 6.18
N LEU A 427 7.40 11.62 5.29
CA LEU A 427 8.02 12.57 4.37
C LEU A 427 8.64 13.75 5.14
N GLY A 428 7.94 14.32 6.13
CA GLY A 428 8.45 15.38 7.00
C GLY A 428 9.77 15.01 7.67
N SER A 429 9.82 13.83 8.31
CA SER A 429 11.02 13.27 8.96
C SER A 429 12.24 13.12 8.03
N ILE A 430 12.01 12.83 6.75
CA ILE A 430 13.08 12.78 5.74
C ILE A 430 13.63 14.18 5.49
N PHE A 431 12.76 15.17 5.26
CA PHE A 431 13.17 16.54 4.95
C PHE A 431 13.73 17.30 6.15
N GLU A 432 13.24 17.07 7.37
CA GLU A 432 13.81 17.62 8.60
C GLU A 432 15.30 17.29 8.71
N GLY A 433 15.67 16.03 8.49
CA GLY A 433 17.07 15.62 8.52
C GLY A 433 17.91 16.23 7.39
N LEU A 434 17.32 16.50 6.23
CA LEU A 434 18.02 17.17 5.13
C LEU A 434 18.28 18.65 5.45
N LEU A 435 17.37 19.34 6.13
CA LEU A 435 17.51 20.77 6.46
C LEU A 435 18.69 21.10 7.39
N GLU A 436 19.28 20.10 8.05
CA GLU A 436 20.48 20.25 8.88
C GLU A 436 21.78 20.45 8.05
N TYR A 437 21.70 20.32 6.72
CA TYR A 437 22.85 20.33 5.82
C TYR A 437 22.84 21.54 4.90
N ASN A 438 24.01 21.85 4.35
CA ASN A 438 24.19 22.86 3.31
C ASN A 438 25.11 22.32 2.21
N LEU A 439 25.01 22.94 1.04
CA LEU A 439 25.87 22.62 -0.10
C LEU A 439 27.18 23.43 0.01
N GLY A 440 28.32 22.74 -0.03
CA GLY A 440 29.63 23.37 0.09
C GLY A 440 30.74 22.59 -0.61
N TYR A 441 31.95 23.11 -0.56
CA TYR A 441 33.14 22.47 -1.13
C TYR A 441 33.95 21.78 -0.03
N GLU A 442 34.30 20.51 -0.25
CA GLU A 442 35.28 19.81 0.57
C GLU A 442 36.70 20.12 0.05
N LYS A 443 37.72 20.04 0.92
CA LYS A 443 39.12 20.20 0.49
C LYS A 443 39.41 19.25 -0.67
N ASP A 444 40.01 19.80 -1.73
CA ASP A 444 40.41 19.09 -2.96
C ASP A 444 39.26 18.58 -3.86
N ASN A 445 38.00 18.91 -3.55
CA ASN A 445 36.85 18.48 -4.34
C ASN A 445 36.37 19.59 -5.29
N THR A 446 36.22 19.29 -6.59
CA THR A 446 35.79 20.26 -7.61
C THR A 446 34.27 20.38 -7.73
N LEU A 447 33.55 19.38 -7.20
CA LEU A 447 32.09 19.37 -7.16
C LEU A 447 31.62 19.67 -5.73
N PRO A 448 30.54 20.46 -5.58
CA PRO A 448 29.96 20.67 -4.27
C PRO A 448 29.28 19.40 -3.73
N VAL A 449 29.31 19.26 -2.42
CA VAL A 449 28.79 18.12 -1.65
C VAL A 449 27.96 18.61 -0.47
N LEU A 450 27.16 17.72 0.12
CA LEU A 450 26.38 18.06 1.32
C LEU A 450 27.24 17.97 2.58
N LEU A 451 27.27 19.06 3.32
CA LEU A 451 28.02 19.21 4.57
C LEU A 451 27.05 19.52 5.72
N ASN A 452 27.26 18.93 6.88
CA ASN A 452 26.54 19.31 8.10
C ASN A 452 27.06 20.64 8.67
N SER A 453 26.52 21.09 9.80
CA SER A 453 26.96 22.31 10.50
C SER A 453 28.45 22.33 10.86
N ASP A 454 29.07 21.17 11.03
CA ASP A 454 30.50 21.01 11.38
C ASP A 454 31.40 20.92 10.13
N GLY A 455 30.83 21.07 8.92
CA GLY A 455 31.57 20.94 7.67
C GLY A 455 31.92 19.49 7.31
N ILE A 456 31.30 18.50 7.97
CA ILE A 456 31.55 17.08 7.75
C ILE A 456 30.58 16.59 6.67
N ARG A 457 31.13 15.95 5.63
CA ARG A 457 30.34 15.29 4.60
C ARG A 457 29.61 14.10 5.20
N LYS A 458 28.34 13.93 4.84
CA LYS A 458 27.60 12.71 5.19
C LYS A 458 28.26 11.51 4.51
N LYS A 459 28.88 10.62 5.28
CA LYS A 459 29.31 9.31 4.77
C LYS A 459 28.08 8.42 4.66
N SER A 460 27.84 7.86 3.47
CA SER A 460 26.80 6.86 3.25
C SER A 460 27.12 5.63 4.12
N GLY A 461 26.41 5.48 5.24
CA GLY A 461 26.55 4.31 6.12
C GLY A 461 26.39 4.53 7.63
N SER A 462 26.28 5.76 8.12
CA SER A 462 26.02 5.98 9.55
C SER A 462 24.51 5.94 9.81
N TYR A 463 23.96 4.80 10.25
CA TYR A 463 22.90 4.63 11.27
C TYR A 463 22.50 3.15 11.44
#